data_AF-A0A1H3GLK8-F1
#
_entry.id   AF-A0A1H3GLK8-F1
#
_cell.length_a   1.000
_cell.length_b   1.000
_cell.length_c   1.000
_cell.angle_alpha   90.00
_cell.angle_beta   90.00
_cell.angle_gamma   90.00
#
_symmetry.space_group_name_H-M   'P 1'
#
loop_
_entity.id
_entity.type
_entity.pdbx_description
1 polymer ?
#
loop_
_entity_poly.entity_id
_entity_poly.type
_entity_poly.pdbx_seq_one_letter_code
_entity_poly.pdbx_strand_id
1 'polypeptide(L)'
;MLVKQFHYISKEESQTVLESIKYVKHKVIVLLMLDAGLRISEACSIKCKNFDFKNRNITIQSAKKRGEKHLRTIPISNRLYQAIGEYLKQNEISIESNSYLFPSKTSSLGHISRKTMWEAINLISKKTNIPALHPHALRHSFATHHLSAGSSLAEIKTMLGHQNYNTTLIYAEIPTEELRQRVNAVTASPTKWYKKIYLFLVPNPREQLINIDFTESYFTVGRNTELTNINQNINRNINTLVIGSIGSGKSHLLKNITTDKKVLRLDDTDNIKKSLAQILLYLFKEKETVLAMLWKDFTTDEINKKIQRENVIHLCDTIIASVPAFEYCLIIDDISSITPTTKKVIERLKDTFVIVAGAREIKAVNTSFIWNFEKIEVKNLARREAMMLINQLANNLEVQDREMFWNHIFDQTVGNPRAITELINRYRKEPFLDTQTIREIRHSGALPEIDMTWIVIVSLGLLTSLRFLSREMDEPALRFIGSIAMILLFLIRPMMASFKKKFI
;
A
#
# COMPACT_ATOMS: atom_id res chain seq x y z
N MET A 1 -22.80 29.41 -45.07
CA MET A 1 -22.65 28.95 -43.68
C MET A 1 -21.24 29.33 -43.23
N LEU A 2 -21.10 30.33 -42.36
CA LEU A 2 -19.80 30.90 -41.95
C LEU A 2 -18.92 29.81 -41.31
N VAL A 3 -17.80 29.48 -41.95
CA VAL A 3 -16.76 28.62 -41.38
C VAL A 3 -16.20 29.35 -40.17
N LYS A 4 -16.56 28.90 -38.97
CA LYS A 4 -16.05 29.47 -37.70
C LYS A 4 -14.54 29.29 -37.69
N GLN A 5 -13.76 30.37 -37.73
CA GLN A 5 -12.30 30.31 -37.64
C GLN A 5 -11.91 29.63 -36.33
N PHE A 6 -11.26 28.47 -36.42
CA PHE A 6 -10.69 27.79 -35.26
C PHE A 6 -9.35 28.45 -34.94
N HIS A 7 -9.25 29.09 -33.79
CA HIS A 7 -7.98 29.62 -33.29
C HIS A 7 -7.13 28.45 -32.76
N TYR A 8 -5.96 28.26 -33.35
CA TYR A 8 -4.93 27.32 -32.91
C TYR A 8 -3.57 28.03 -32.90
N ILE A 9 -2.59 27.45 -32.21
CA ILE A 9 -1.21 27.94 -32.16
C ILE A 9 -0.29 26.96 -32.91
N SER A 10 0.74 27.49 -33.58
CA SER A 10 1.73 26.69 -34.31
C SER A 10 2.64 25.90 -33.36
N LYS A 11 3.44 24.98 -33.90
CA LYS A 11 4.42 24.22 -33.09
C LYS A 11 5.49 25.13 -32.49
N GLU A 12 5.92 26.15 -33.22
CA GLU A 12 6.91 27.14 -32.76
C GLU A 12 6.33 28.02 -31.66
N GLU A 13 5.11 28.53 -31.85
CA GLU A 13 4.38 29.28 -30.83
C GLU A 13 4.16 28.45 -29.56
N SER A 14 3.84 27.15 -29.71
CA SER A 14 3.67 26.24 -28.59
C SER A 14 4.97 26.11 -27.76
N GLN A 15 6.11 26.02 -28.43
CA GLN A 15 7.41 25.97 -27.77
C GLN A 15 7.70 27.27 -27.00
N THR A 16 7.48 28.42 -27.63
CA THR A 16 7.62 29.75 -27.01
C THR A 16 6.73 29.91 -25.79
N VAL A 17 5.48 29.44 -25.88
CA VAL A 17 4.54 29.41 -24.74
C VAL A 17 5.12 28.57 -23.60
N LEU A 18 5.56 27.33 -23.88
CA LEU A 18 6.10 26.44 -22.85
C LEU A 18 7.37 26.98 -22.16
N GLU A 19 8.25 27.64 -22.92
CA GLU A 19 9.47 28.28 -22.40
C GLU A 19 9.17 29.53 -21.55
N SER A 20 8.07 30.22 -21.83
CA SER A 20 7.67 31.43 -21.09
C SER A 20 7.07 31.14 -19.70
N ILE A 21 6.68 29.88 -19.44
CA ILE A 21 6.01 29.46 -18.19
C ILE A 21 7.04 29.29 -17.07
N LYS A 22 6.89 30.09 -16.01
CA LYS A 22 7.77 30.05 -14.83
C LYS A 22 7.50 28.86 -13.90
N TYR A 23 6.23 28.52 -13.67
CA TYR A 23 5.84 27.50 -12.68
C TYR A 23 5.67 26.13 -13.35
N VAL A 24 6.41 25.11 -12.89
CA VAL A 24 6.34 23.74 -13.43
C VAL A 24 4.91 23.19 -13.39
N LYS A 25 4.16 23.46 -12.31
CA LYS A 25 2.72 23.13 -12.22
C LYS A 25 1.90 23.64 -13.40
N HIS A 26 2.06 24.91 -13.78
CA HIS A 26 1.31 25.50 -14.89
C HIS A 26 1.76 24.89 -16.22
N LYS A 27 3.05 24.57 -16.35
CA LYS A 27 3.62 23.91 -17.53
C LYS A 27 3.00 22.53 -17.75
N VAL A 28 2.86 21.73 -16.69
CA VAL A 28 2.19 20.41 -16.77
C VAL A 28 0.72 20.55 -17.17
N ILE A 29 -0.03 21.50 -16.59
CA ILE A 29 -1.44 21.72 -16.96
C ILE A 29 -1.58 22.13 -18.43
N VAL A 30 -0.71 23.01 -18.92
CA VAL A 30 -0.69 23.42 -20.33
C VAL A 30 -0.34 22.22 -21.23
N LEU A 31 0.64 21.40 -20.87
CA LEU A 31 0.99 20.18 -21.60
C LEU A 31 -0.13 19.15 -21.60
N LEU A 32 -0.87 18.97 -20.49
CA LEU A 32 -2.06 18.10 -20.47
C LEU A 32 -3.12 18.54 -21.49
N MET A 33 -3.24 19.85 -21.73
CA MET A 33 -4.17 20.39 -22.72
C MET A 33 -3.63 20.32 -24.15
N LEU A 34 -2.33 20.57 -24.32
CA LEU A 34 -1.65 20.64 -25.62
C LEU A 34 -1.29 19.26 -26.19
N ASP A 35 -0.92 18.29 -25.34
CA ASP A 35 -0.37 16.99 -25.74
C ASP A 35 -1.31 15.82 -25.46
N ALA A 36 -2.20 15.97 -24.49
CA ALA A 36 -3.23 14.97 -24.19
C ALA A 36 -4.65 15.50 -24.52
N GLY A 37 -4.75 16.73 -25.03
CA GLY A 37 -6.01 17.29 -25.50
C GLY A 37 -7.06 17.48 -24.40
N LEU A 38 -6.72 17.53 -23.11
CA LEU A 38 -7.69 17.66 -22.02
C LEU A 38 -8.44 18.99 -22.06
N ARG A 39 -9.68 19.01 -21.55
CA ARG A 39 -10.34 20.29 -21.21
C ARG A 39 -9.67 20.88 -19.98
N ILE A 40 -9.67 22.22 -19.86
CA ILE A 40 -9.13 22.90 -18.67
C ILE A 40 -9.75 22.40 -17.35
N SER A 41 -11.05 22.07 -17.34
CA SER A 41 -11.70 21.49 -16.16
C SER A 41 -11.13 20.11 -15.81
N GLU A 42 -10.93 19.26 -16.81
CA GLU A 42 -10.39 17.90 -16.65
C GLU A 42 -8.92 17.97 -16.20
N ALA A 43 -8.12 18.85 -16.80
CA ALA A 43 -6.71 19.05 -16.46
C ALA A 43 -6.52 19.60 -15.04
N CYS A 44 -7.36 20.56 -14.60
CA CYS A 44 -7.28 21.12 -13.25
C CYS A 44 -7.71 20.12 -12.15
N SER A 45 -8.66 19.22 -12.44
CA SER A 45 -9.25 18.30 -11.46
C SER A 45 -8.74 16.86 -11.58
N ILE A 46 -7.66 16.62 -12.34
CA ILE A 46 -7.14 15.28 -12.56
C ILE A 46 -6.56 14.70 -11.27
N LYS A 47 -6.79 13.41 -11.02
CA LYS A 47 -6.32 12.70 -9.82
C LYS A 47 -5.16 11.78 -10.16
N CYS A 48 -4.36 11.41 -9.16
CA CYS A 48 -3.24 10.51 -9.34
C CYS A 48 -3.69 9.15 -9.92
N LYS A 49 -4.81 8.58 -9.47
CA LYS A 49 -5.39 7.33 -10.03
C LYS A 49 -5.77 7.37 -11.52
N ASN A 50 -5.84 8.55 -12.14
CA ASN A 50 -6.14 8.65 -13.56
C ASN A 50 -4.92 8.32 -14.41
N PHE A 51 -3.72 8.30 -13.84
CA PHE A 51 -2.49 8.00 -14.55
C PHE A 51 -2.10 6.54 -14.34
N ASP A 52 -1.78 5.89 -15.45
CA ASP A 52 -1.01 4.66 -15.49
C ASP A 52 0.39 5.03 -16.01
N PHE A 53 1.30 5.32 -15.09
CA PHE A 53 2.63 5.81 -15.43
C PHE A 53 3.51 4.73 -16.10
N LYS A 54 3.26 3.46 -15.79
CA LYS A 54 3.94 2.30 -16.38
C LYS A 54 3.63 2.19 -17.87
N ASN A 55 2.35 2.21 -18.21
CA ASN A 55 1.93 2.15 -19.62
C ASN A 55 1.91 3.52 -20.29
N ARG A 56 2.30 4.59 -19.58
CA ARG A 56 2.28 5.99 -20.01
C ARG A 56 0.92 6.40 -20.58
N ASN A 57 -0.14 6.13 -19.83
CA ASN A 57 -1.51 6.40 -20.23
C ASN A 57 -2.27 7.22 -19.18
N ILE A 58 -3.23 8.01 -19.64
CA ILE A 58 -4.17 8.75 -18.80
C ILE A 58 -5.58 8.29 -19.10
N THR A 59 -6.27 7.76 -18.10
CA THR A 59 -7.66 7.35 -18.18
C THR A 59 -8.56 8.43 -17.59
N ILE A 60 -9.38 9.05 -18.43
CA ILE A 60 -10.20 10.21 -18.08
C ILE A 60 -11.67 9.87 -18.27
N GLN A 61 -12.45 10.20 -17.25
CA GLN A 61 -13.90 10.16 -17.33
C GLN A 61 -14.41 11.45 -17.97
N SER A 62 -15.10 11.34 -19.10
CA SER A 62 -15.63 12.51 -19.81
C SER A 62 -16.75 13.18 -18.99
N ALA A 63 -16.61 14.47 -18.70
CA ALA A 63 -17.53 15.22 -17.84
C ALA A 63 -18.82 15.71 -18.56
N LYS A 64 -19.47 14.87 -19.36
CA LYS A 64 -20.80 15.20 -19.91
C LYS A 64 -21.89 14.87 -18.90
N LYS A 65 -22.76 15.85 -18.64
CA LYS A 65 -23.77 15.86 -17.57
C LYS A 65 -25.09 15.14 -17.91
N ARG A 66 -25.17 14.37 -19.01
CA ARG A 66 -26.38 13.65 -19.44
C ARG A 66 -25.97 12.42 -20.26
N GLY A 67 -25.87 11.25 -19.62
CA GLY A 67 -25.58 9.97 -20.28
C GLY A 67 -24.55 9.10 -19.56
N GLU A 68 -24.28 7.93 -20.14
CA GLU A 68 -23.30 6.96 -19.65
C GLU A 68 -21.90 7.58 -19.51
N LYS A 69 -21.19 7.14 -18.47
CA LYS A 69 -19.88 7.64 -18.07
C LYS A 69 -18.80 7.00 -18.96
N HIS A 70 -18.52 7.60 -20.12
CA HIS A 70 -17.47 7.09 -20.99
C HIS A 70 -16.07 7.42 -20.47
N LEU A 71 -15.25 6.38 -20.32
CA LEU A 71 -13.82 6.46 -20.06
C LEU A 71 -13.10 6.58 -21.41
N ARG A 72 -12.08 7.43 -21.47
CA ARG A 72 -11.15 7.49 -22.59
C ARG A 72 -9.72 7.39 -22.09
N THR A 73 -8.91 6.62 -22.79
CA THR A 73 -7.49 6.44 -22.49
C THR A 73 -6.68 7.23 -23.51
N ILE A 74 -5.73 8.04 -23.02
CA ILE A 74 -4.90 8.93 -23.83
C ILE A 74 -3.44 8.64 -23.50
N PRO A 75 -2.59 8.33 -24.50
CA PRO A 75 -1.17 8.13 -24.23
C PRO A 75 -0.48 9.46 -23.86
N ILE A 76 0.52 9.36 -23.00
CA ILE A 76 1.32 10.47 -22.47
C ILE A 76 2.51 10.68 -23.39
N SER A 77 2.72 11.92 -23.87
CA SER A 77 3.91 12.29 -24.63
C SER A 77 5.17 12.25 -23.74
N ASN A 78 6.33 11.99 -24.32
CA ASN A 78 7.59 11.95 -23.55
C ASN A 78 7.87 13.28 -22.81
N ARG A 79 7.59 14.43 -23.45
CA ARG A 79 7.77 15.74 -22.82
C ARG A 79 6.78 16.00 -21.67
N LEU A 80 5.54 15.52 -21.78
CA LEU A 80 4.55 15.60 -20.71
C LEU A 80 4.95 14.69 -19.55
N TYR A 81 5.39 13.46 -19.83
CA TYR A 81 5.87 12.51 -18.83
C TYR A 81 7.02 13.09 -18.00
N GLN A 82 8.03 13.67 -18.68
CA GLN A 82 9.15 14.35 -18.03
C GLN A 82 8.71 15.56 -17.20
N ALA A 83 7.78 16.37 -17.71
CA ALA A 83 7.28 17.53 -16.97
C ALA A 83 6.47 17.13 -15.73
N ILE A 84 5.70 16.04 -15.80
CA ILE A 84 5.02 15.46 -14.63
C ILE A 84 6.06 14.98 -13.61
N GLY A 85 7.10 14.28 -14.07
CA GLY A 85 8.19 13.82 -13.21
C GLY A 85 8.89 14.96 -12.47
N GLU A 86 9.24 16.03 -13.20
CA GLU A 86 9.85 17.24 -12.63
C GLU A 86 8.93 17.90 -11.59
N TYR A 87 7.63 17.97 -11.90
CA TYR A 87 6.63 18.53 -11.00
C TYR A 87 6.51 17.74 -9.69
N LEU A 88 6.42 16.41 -9.78
CA LEU A 88 6.34 15.53 -8.61
C LEU A 88 7.60 15.65 -7.74
N LYS A 89 8.79 15.71 -8.36
CA LYS A 89 10.07 15.89 -7.66
C LYS A 89 10.14 17.19 -6.88
N GLN A 90 9.72 18.31 -7.46
CA GLN A 90 9.84 19.63 -6.84
C GLN A 90 8.86 19.89 -5.69
N ASN A 91 7.75 19.15 -5.62
CA ASN A 91 6.64 19.48 -4.72
C ASN A 91 6.42 18.45 -3.61
N GLU A 92 7.25 17.40 -3.52
CA GLU A 92 7.18 16.33 -2.49
C GLU A 92 5.72 15.88 -2.21
N ILE A 93 4.96 15.70 -3.28
CA ILE A 93 3.51 15.46 -3.17
C ILE A 93 3.30 14.07 -2.59
N SER A 94 2.58 13.96 -1.49
CA SER A 94 2.05 12.71 -0.96
C SER A 94 1.14 12.04 -2.01
N ILE A 95 1.66 11.01 -2.68
CA ILE A 95 0.95 10.29 -3.74
C ILE A 95 -0.02 9.29 -3.09
N GLU A 96 -1.25 9.74 -2.84
CA GLU A 96 -2.38 8.85 -2.56
C GLU A 96 -3.27 8.74 -3.80
N SER A 97 -3.91 7.57 -4.01
CA SER A 97 -4.67 7.28 -5.24
C SER A 97 -5.76 8.32 -5.53
N ASN A 98 -6.44 8.79 -4.49
CA ASN A 98 -7.60 9.67 -4.64
C ASN A 98 -7.26 11.16 -4.57
N SER A 99 -5.99 11.50 -4.35
CA SER A 99 -5.51 12.88 -4.29
C SER A 99 -5.49 13.52 -5.68
N TYR A 100 -5.74 14.83 -5.72
CA TYR A 100 -5.58 15.62 -6.93
C TYR A 100 -4.11 15.77 -7.28
N LEU A 101 -3.77 15.70 -8.57
CA LEU A 101 -2.40 15.94 -9.02
C LEU A 101 -1.98 17.40 -8.74
N PHE A 102 -2.92 18.35 -8.83
CA PHE A 102 -2.68 19.77 -8.58
C PHE A 102 -3.47 20.28 -7.37
N PRO A 103 -3.07 19.91 -6.14
CA PRO A 103 -3.76 20.33 -4.93
C PRO A 103 -3.63 21.85 -4.73
N SER A 104 -4.64 22.46 -4.11
CA SER A 104 -4.61 23.88 -3.75
C SER A 104 -5.14 24.05 -2.33
N LYS A 105 -4.31 24.61 -1.44
CA LYS A 105 -4.70 24.91 -0.05
C LYS A 105 -5.74 26.03 0.05
N THR A 106 -5.81 26.90 -0.97
CA THR A 106 -6.68 28.09 -0.98
C THR A 106 -8.02 27.85 -1.68
N SER A 107 -8.14 26.77 -2.46
CA SER A 107 -9.39 26.50 -3.20
C SER A 107 -10.34 25.65 -2.37
N SER A 108 -11.62 26.05 -2.30
CA SER A 108 -12.70 25.24 -1.70
C SER A 108 -12.90 23.88 -2.37
N LEU A 109 -12.45 23.71 -3.61
CA LEU A 109 -12.55 22.45 -4.37
C LEU A 109 -11.38 21.49 -4.10
N GLY A 110 -10.38 21.91 -3.32
CA GLY A 110 -9.18 21.11 -3.00
C GLY A 110 -8.16 20.98 -4.13
N HIS A 111 -8.42 21.55 -5.31
CA HIS A 111 -7.52 21.55 -6.47
C HIS A 111 -7.39 22.96 -7.09
N ILE A 112 -6.44 23.16 -7.99
CA ILE A 112 -6.26 24.45 -8.68
C ILE A 112 -7.54 24.88 -9.41
N SER A 113 -7.91 26.16 -9.27
CA SER A 113 -9.13 26.69 -9.87
C SER A 113 -8.93 26.94 -11.38
N ARG A 114 -10.00 26.74 -12.16
CA ARG A 114 -10.00 27.07 -13.60
C ARG A 114 -9.70 28.55 -13.84
N LYS A 115 -10.20 29.44 -12.98
CA LYS A 115 -10.00 30.89 -13.07
C LYS A 115 -8.51 31.24 -12.98
N THR A 116 -7.81 30.66 -12.02
CA THR A 116 -6.36 30.84 -11.84
C THR A 116 -5.57 30.44 -13.09
N MET A 117 -5.94 29.31 -13.71
CA MET A 117 -5.28 28.88 -14.95
C MET A 117 -5.64 29.76 -16.15
N TRP A 118 -6.87 30.27 -16.24
CA TRP A 118 -7.26 31.25 -17.26
C TRP A 118 -6.44 32.55 -17.14
N GLU A 119 -6.27 33.08 -15.93
CA GLU A 119 -5.45 34.27 -15.67
C GLU A 119 -3.98 34.02 -16.04
N ALA A 120 -3.43 32.86 -15.66
CA ALA A 120 -2.07 32.47 -16.02
C ALA A 120 -1.88 32.41 -17.54
N ILE A 121 -2.81 31.80 -18.28
CA ILE A 121 -2.76 31.70 -19.75
C ILE A 121 -2.87 33.09 -20.39
N ASN A 122 -3.73 33.97 -19.88
CA ASN A 122 -3.87 35.34 -20.39
C ASN A 122 -2.58 36.17 -20.18
N LEU A 123 -1.91 36.02 -19.04
CA LEU A 123 -0.62 36.67 -18.80
C LEU A 123 0.45 36.16 -19.77
N ILE A 124 0.47 34.85 -20.05
CA ILE A 124 1.39 34.27 -21.03
C ILE A 124 1.10 34.81 -22.43
N SER A 125 -0.18 34.85 -22.81
CA SER A 125 -0.64 35.38 -24.12
C SER A 125 -0.14 36.80 -24.37
N LYS A 126 -0.27 37.68 -23.37
CA LYS A 126 0.27 39.05 -23.41
C LYS A 126 1.80 39.08 -23.47
N LYS A 127 2.48 38.21 -22.71
CA LYS A 127 3.95 38.17 -22.68
C LYS A 127 4.56 37.68 -23.99
N THR A 128 3.91 36.73 -24.66
CA THR A 128 4.39 36.12 -25.91
C THR A 128 3.84 36.81 -27.16
N ASN A 129 2.96 37.81 -27.01
CA ASN A 129 2.22 38.46 -28.11
C ASN A 129 1.43 37.46 -28.99
N ILE A 130 0.82 36.44 -28.38
CA ILE A 130 0.02 35.42 -29.10
C ILE A 130 -1.46 35.64 -28.72
N PRO A 131 -2.24 36.42 -29.50
CA PRO A 131 -3.61 36.81 -29.14
C PRO A 131 -4.60 35.64 -29.18
N ALA A 132 -4.28 34.59 -29.97
CA ALA A 132 -5.09 33.39 -30.08
C ALA A 132 -4.97 32.46 -28.85
N LEU A 133 -4.04 32.70 -27.92
CA LEU A 133 -3.74 31.79 -26.82
C LEU A 133 -4.83 31.82 -25.73
N HIS A 134 -5.64 30.75 -25.68
CA HIS A 134 -6.62 30.50 -24.63
C HIS A 134 -6.84 28.98 -24.46
N PRO A 135 -7.50 28.51 -23.39
CA PRO A 135 -7.75 27.09 -23.12
C PRO A 135 -8.28 26.25 -24.29
N HIS A 136 -9.24 26.78 -25.06
CA HIS A 136 -9.77 26.06 -26.21
C HIS A 136 -8.78 26.03 -27.38
N ALA A 137 -8.01 27.10 -27.62
CA ALA A 137 -6.96 27.10 -28.63
C ALA A 137 -5.87 26.05 -28.36
N LEU A 138 -5.46 25.84 -27.11
CA LEU A 138 -4.50 24.77 -26.76
C LEU A 138 -5.02 23.39 -27.17
N ARG A 139 -6.28 23.10 -26.86
CA ARG A 139 -6.93 21.84 -27.23
C ARG A 139 -7.20 21.73 -28.74
N HIS A 140 -7.51 22.82 -29.42
CA HIS A 140 -7.64 22.82 -30.88
C HIS A 140 -6.28 22.58 -31.56
N SER A 141 -5.22 23.12 -30.98
CA SER A 141 -3.85 22.91 -31.48
C SER A 141 -3.45 21.45 -31.40
N PHE A 142 -3.80 20.74 -30.33
CA PHE A 142 -3.65 19.28 -30.26
C PHE A 142 -4.27 18.57 -31.47
N ALA A 143 -5.55 18.86 -31.77
CA ALA A 143 -6.26 18.24 -32.89
C ALA A 143 -5.60 18.58 -34.24
N THR A 144 -5.27 19.86 -34.45
CA THR A 144 -4.67 20.35 -35.69
C THR A 144 -3.26 19.79 -35.90
N HIS A 145 -2.45 19.70 -34.85
CA HIS A 145 -1.09 19.17 -34.92
C HIS A 145 -1.09 17.67 -35.22
N HIS A 146 -2.02 16.92 -34.62
CA HIS A 146 -2.21 15.50 -34.91
C HIS A 146 -2.69 15.24 -36.34
N LEU A 147 -3.66 16.04 -36.81
CA LEU A 147 -4.14 15.96 -38.19
C LEU A 147 -3.01 16.26 -39.19
N SER A 148 -2.21 17.30 -38.91
CA SER A 148 -1.07 17.69 -39.76
C SER A 148 0.05 16.65 -39.76
N ALA A 149 0.13 15.80 -38.74
CA ALA A 149 1.10 14.70 -38.66
C ALA A 149 0.55 13.36 -39.22
N GLY A 150 -0.63 13.37 -39.85
CA GLY A 150 -1.22 12.19 -40.49
C GLY A 150 -2.04 11.30 -39.56
N SER A 151 -2.39 11.76 -38.34
CA SER A 151 -3.32 11.01 -37.47
C SER A 151 -4.73 11.02 -38.09
N SER A 152 -5.43 9.90 -38.03
CA SER A 152 -6.79 9.83 -38.57
C SER A 152 -7.78 10.63 -37.70
N LEU A 153 -8.85 11.13 -38.30
CA LEU A 153 -9.91 11.83 -37.57
C LEU A 153 -10.54 10.94 -36.49
N ALA A 154 -10.56 9.62 -36.69
CA ALA A 154 -11.04 8.65 -35.71
C ALA A 154 -10.14 8.64 -34.45
N GLU A 155 -8.82 8.58 -34.61
CA GLU A 155 -7.85 8.63 -33.50
C GLU A 155 -7.99 9.91 -32.68
N ILE A 156 -8.05 11.06 -33.36
CA ILE A 156 -8.21 12.37 -32.73
C ILE A 156 -9.52 12.42 -31.93
N LYS A 157 -10.61 11.87 -32.49
CA LYS A 157 -11.93 11.82 -31.84
C LYS A 157 -11.91 10.96 -30.57
N THR A 158 -11.22 9.81 -30.61
CA THR A 158 -11.05 8.91 -29.47
C THR A 158 -10.27 9.59 -28.34
N MET A 159 -9.12 10.22 -28.64
CA MET A 159 -8.31 10.93 -27.63
C MET A 159 -9.08 12.11 -27.01
N LEU A 160 -9.86 12.85 -27.81
CA LEU A 160 -10.61 14.01 -27.35
C LEU A 160 -11.95 13.66 -26.65
N GLY A 161 -12.50 12.46 -26.85
CA GLY A 161 -13.73 11.99 -26.21
C GLY A 161 -15.00 12.71 -26.68
N HIS A 162 -15.12 13.00 -27.98
CA HIS A 162 -16.33 13.62 -28.57
C HIS A 162 -17.36 12.56 -28.99
N GLN A 163 -18.49 12.49 -28.30
CA GLN A 163 -19.52 11.47 -28.54
C GLN A 163 -20.47 11.68 -29.74
N ASN A 164 -20.54 12.85 -30.40
CA ASN A 164 -21.64 13.15 -31.33
C ASN A 164 -21.31 14.35 -32.26
N TYR A 165 -21.71 14.45 -33.55
CA TYR A 165 -22.78 13.78 -34.33
C TYR A 165 -22.40 13.63 -35.84
N ASN A 166 -22.96 12.60 -36.49
CA ASN A 166 -22.99 12.30 -37.95
C ASN A 166 -21.66 12.10 -38.68
N THR A 167 -21.15 10.87 -38.62
CA THR A 167 -20.89 10.01 -39.80
C THR A 167 -20.42 8.66 -39.28
N THR A 168 -21.10 7.62 -39.72
CA THR A 168 -20.86 6.21 -39.41
C THR A 168 -19.51 5.81 -40.01
N LEU A 169 -18.45 5.92 -39.21
CA LEU A 169 -17.20 5.23 -39.47
C LEU A 169 -17.09 4.15 -38.39
N ILE A 170 -17.15 2.91 -38.84
CA ILE A 170 -17.01 1.69 -38.06
C ILE A 170 -15.75 1.83 -37.20
N TYR A 171 -15.92 1.81 -35.88
CA TYR A 171 -14.85 2.05 -34.92
C TYR A 171 -13.98 0.79 -34.79
N ALA A 172 -12.77 0.81 -35.34
CA ALA A 172 -11.72 -0.13 -34.96
C ALA A 172 -11.05 0.40 -33.69
N GLU A 173 -10.96 -0.44 -32.65
CA GLU A 173 -10.23 -0.13 -31.44
C GLU A 173 -8.73 -0.14 -31.76
N ILE A 174 -8.10 1.04 -31.74
CA ILE A 174 -6.69 1.20 -32.11
C ILE A 174 -5.82 0.90 -30.88
N PRO A 175 -4.77 0.07 -31.01
CA PRO A 175 -3.85 -0.19 -29.91
C PRO A 175 -3.23 1.10 -29.36
N THR A 176 -3.19 1.23 -28.03
CA THR A 176 -2.70 2.43 -27.35
C THR A 176 -1.23 2.75 -27.68
N GLU A 177 -0.45 1.74 -28.03
CA GLU A 177 0.95 1.90 -28.43
C GLU A 177 1.13 2.65 -29.74
N GLU A 178 0.29 2.37 -30.73
CA GLU A 178 0.33 3.07 -32.01
C GLU A 178 -0.03 4.55 -31.83
N LEU A 179 -1.03 4.83 -30.99
CA LEU A 179 -1.42 6.19 -30.61
C LEU A 179 -0.26 6.93 -29.92
N ARG A 180 0.50 6.24 -29.07
CA ARG A 180 1.66 6.82 -28.35
C ARG A 180 2.78 7.22 -29.28
N GLN A 181 3.12 6.39 -30.27
CA GLN A 181 4.13 6.72 -31.28
C GLN A 181 3.73 7.98 -32.07
N ARG A 182 2.46 8.10 -32.45
CA ARG A 182 1.93 9.28 -33.16
C ARG A 182 1.97 10.54 -32.29
N VAL A 183 1.57 10.46 -31.03
CA VAL A 183 1.70 11.57 -30.06
C VAL A 183 3.15 12.02 -29.92
N ASN A 184 4.10 11.09 -29.83
CA ASN A 184 5.52 11.43 -29.73
C ASN A 184 6.06 12.07 -31.03
N ALA A 185 5.66 11.59 -32.20
CA ALA A 185 6.05 12.19 -33.49
C ALA A 185 5.55 13.64 -33.64
N VAL A 186 4.35 13.93 -33.13
CA VAL A 186 3.78 15.30 -33.16
C VAL A 186 4.55 16.25 -32.25
N THR A 187 4.92 15.76 -31.06
CA THR A 187 5.44 16.56 -29.93
C THR A 187 6.97 16.67 -29.88
N ALA A 188 7.69 15.92 -30.72
CA ALA A 188 9.14 16.03 -30.85
C ALA A 188 9.56 17.44 -31.31
N SER A 189 10.35 18.13 -30.48
CA SER A 189 10.90 19.45 -30.85
C SER A 189 12.07 19.31 -31.83
N PRO A 190 12.21 20.19 -32.82
CA PRO A 190 13.38 20.22 -33.69
C PRO A 190 14.64 20.49 -32.85
N THR A 191 15.55 19.52 -32.79
CA THR A 191 16.82 19.66 -32.08
C THR A 191 17.78 20.47 -32.92
N LYS A 192 18.20 21.63 -32.40
CA LYS A 192 19.26 22.44 -33.01
C LYS A 192 20.53 21.59 -33.14
N TRP A 193 21.28 21.78 -34.23
CA TRP A 193 22.43 20.93 -34.59
C TRP A 193 23.46 20.77 -33.45
N TYR A 194 23.74 21.83 -32.69
CA TYR A 194 24.66 21.80 -31.56
C TYR A 194 24.17 20.92 -30.39
N LYS A 195 22.85 20.81 -30.19
CA LYS A 195 22.26 19.92 -29.17
C LYS A 195 22.39 18.44 -29.57
N LYS A 196 22.35 18.11 -30.86
CA LYS A 196 22.60 16.74 -31.35
C LYS A 196 24.04 16.31 -31.06
N ILE A 197 25.00 17.19 -31.26
CA ILE A 197 26.42 16.93 -30.95
C ILE A 197 26.61 16.75 -29.44
N TYR A 198 25.99 17.60 -28.62
CA TYR A 198 26.03 17.46 -27.16
C TYR A 198 25.41 16.14 -26.67
N LEU A 199 24.25 15.74 -27.22
CA LEU A 199 23.58 14.47 -26.89
C LEU A 199 24.32 13.23 -27.41
N PHE A 200 25.19 13.40 -28.42
CA PHE A 200 26.09 12.33 -28.88
C PHE A 200 27.26 12.13 -27.92
N LEU A 201 27.76 13.20 -27.30
CA LEU A 201 28.91 13.17 -26.38
C LEU A 201 28.52 12.91 -24.92
N VAL A 202 27.29 13.24 -24.52
CA VAL A 202 26.78 13.06 -23.16
C VAL A 202 25.76 11.92 -23.14
N PRO A 203 25.86 10.93 -22.24
CA PRO A 203 24.86 9.88 -22.14
C PRO A 203 23.47 10.50 -21.96
N ASN A 204 22.50 10.06 -22.76
CA ASN A 204 21.13 10.58 -22.72
C ASN A 204 20.66 10.68 -21.27
N PRO A 205 20.11 11.83 -20.83
CA PRO A 205 19.53 11.93 -19.50
C PRO A 205 18.48 10.81 -19.38
N ARG A 206 18.69 9.91 -18.41
CA ARG A 206 17.77 8.79 -18.18
C ARG A 206 16.38 9.38 -17.96
N GLU A 207 15.39 8.84 -18.68
CA GLU A 207 14.00 9.27 -18.48
C GLU A 207 13.63 9.03 -17.02
N GLN A 208 12.96 10.02 -16.42
CA GLN A 208 12.49 9.97 -15.05
C GLN A 208 11.33 8.97 -14.94
N LEU A 209 11.61 7.76 -14.43
CA LEU A 209 10.63 6.67 -14.29
C LEU A 209 9.71 6.91 -13.08
N ILE A 210 8.41 7.03 -13.30
CA ILE A 210 7.41 7.36 -12.26
C ILE A 210 6.76 6.09 -11.70
N ASN A 211 6.99 5.82 -10.41
CA ASN A 211 6.68 4.53 -9.75
C ASN A 211 5.39 4.52 -8.93
N ILE A 212 4.26 4.74 -9.59
CA ILE A 212 2.97 4.89 -8.91
C ILE A 212 1.98 3.87 -9.46
N ASP A 213 1.50 2.97 -8.59
CA ASP A 213 0.40 2.05 -8.90
C ASP A 213 -0.52 1.87 -7.67
N PHE A 214 -1.82 1.83 -7.95
CA PHE A 214 -2.93 1.80 -7.00
C PHE A 214 -3.72 0.48 -7.02
N THR A 215 -3.23 -0.56 -7.70
CA THR A 215 -3.88 -1.87 -7.76
C THR A 215 -3.45 -2.77 -6.59
N GLU A 216 -4.42 -3.19 -5.76
CA GLU A 216 -4.23 -4.21 -4.72
C GLU A 216 -4.65 -5.58 -5.27
N SER A 217 -3.74 -6.55 -5.30
CA SER A 217 -4.06 -7.95 -5.60
C SER A 217 -3.53 -8.85 -4.48
N TYR A 218 -4.37 -9.75 -3.97
CA TYR A 218 -4.02 -10.73 -2.94
C TYR A 218 -3.40 -11.98 -3.57
N PHE A 219 -2.31 -12.49 -3.02
CA PHE A 219 -1.66 -13.72 -3.48
C PHE A 219 -0.88 -14.42 -2.34
N THR A 220 -0.59 -15.71 -2.52
CA THR A 220 0.08 -16.56 -1.51
C THR A 220 1.43 -17.04 -2.05
N VAL A 221 2.53 -16.76 -1.35
CA VAL A 221 3.89 -17.17 -1.75
C VAL A 221 4.54 -18.04 -0.68
N GLY A 222 5.11 -19.17 -1.08
CA GLY A 222 6.05 -19.93 -0.25
C GLY A 222 5.45 -20.54 1.03
N ARG A 223 4.12 -20.67 1.09
CA ARG A 223 3.37 -21.13 2.27
C ARG A 223 2.52 -22.37 2.04
N ASN A 224 2.77 -23.04 0.92
CA ASN A 224 1.95 -24.16 0.47
C ASN A 224 2.08 -25.35 1.42
N THR A 225 3.28 -25.62 1.93
CA THR A 225 3.56 -26.71 2.88
C THR A 225 2.84 -26.53 4.21
N GLU A 226 2.87 -25.33 4.77
CA GLU A 226 2.19 -25.02 6.02
C GLU A 226 0.68 -25.08 5.83
N LEU A 227 0.16 -24.57 4.71
CA LEU A 227 -1.27 -24.68 4.37
C LEU A 227 -1.70 -26.13 4.21
N THR A 228 -0.93 -26.97 3.51
CA THR A 228 -1.25 -28.38 3.35
C THR A 228 -1.26 -29.11 4.69
N ASN A 229 -0.32 -28.80 5.59
CA ASN A 229 -0.28 -29.40 6.91
C ASN A 229 -1.48 -28.95 7.76
N ILE A 230 -1.80 -27.66 7.76
CA ILE A 230 -3.00 -27.14 8.46
C ILE A 230 -4.26 -27.84 7.94
N ASN A 231 -4.42 -27.92 6.62
CA ASN A 231 -5.60 -28.55 6.01
C ASN A 231 -5.69 -30.05 6.34
N GLN A 232 -4.57 -30.78 6.29
CA GLN A 232 -4.51 -32.20 6.68
C GLN A 232 -4.87 -32.40 8.15
N ASN A 233 -4.39 -31.53 9.03
CA ASN A 233 -4.70 -31.60 10.46
C ASN A 233 -6.18 -31.32 10.71
N ILE A 234 -6.77 -30.37 9.99
CA ILE A 234 -8.20 -30.09 10.08
C ILE A 234 -9.03 -31.32 9.70
N ASN A 235 -8.64 -32.02 8.63
CA ASN A 235 -9.32 -33.22 8.17
C ASN A 235 -9.15 -34.40 9.13
N ARG A 236 -8.03 -34.46 9.87
CA ARG A 236 -7.76 -35.47 10.90
C ARG A 236 -8.34 -35.12 12.28
N ASN A 237 -9.07 -34.01 12.41
CA ASN A 237 -9.60 -33.50 13.69
C ASN A 237 -8.51 -33.12 14.70
N ILE A 238 -7.33 -32.72 14.22
CA ILE A 238 -6.20 -32.32 15.06
C ILE A 238 -6.23 -30.80 15.26
N ASN A 239 -6.29 -30.38 16.53
CA ASN A 239 -6.18 -28.99 16.91
C ASN A 239 -4.77 -28.47 16.56
N THR A 240 -4.70 -27.32 15.89
CA THR A 240 -3.45 -26.82 15.32
C THR A 240 -3.14 -25.42 15.82
N LEU A 241 -1.88 -25.19 16.18
CA LEU A 241 -1.37 -23.89 16.61
C LEU A 241 -0.31 -23.39 15.64
N VAL A 242 -0.57 -22.24 15.03
CA VAL A 242 0.33 -21.58 14.08
C VAL A 242 1.17 -20.55 14.84
N ILE A 243 2.43 -20.89 15.13
CA ILE A 243 3.36 -20.05 15.90
C ILE A 243 4.27 -19.29 14.95
N GLY A 244 4.61 -18.04 15.26
CA GLY A 244 5.68 -17.35 14.53
C GLY A 244 5.86 -15.91 14.96
N SER A 245 6.96 -15.30 14.51
CA SER A 245 7.25 -13.89 14.76
C SER A 245 6.16 -12.95 14.21
N ILE A 246 6.15 -11.69 14.68
CA ILE A 246 5.21 -10.69 14.15
C ILE A 246 5.48 -10.51 12.66
N GLY A 247 4.41 -10.50 11.87
CA GLY A 247 4.52 -10.25 10.43
C GLY A 247 4.96 -11.43 9.58
N SER A 248 5.20 -12.61 10.17
CA SER A 248 5.59 -13.83 9.44
C SER A 248 4.52 -14.34 8.46
N GLY A 249 3.28 -13.84 8.51
CA GLY A 249 2.20 -14.22 7.60
C GLY A 249 1.16 -15.19 8.20
N LYS A 250 1.11 -15.33 9.53
CA LYS A 250 0.11 -16.18 10.22
C LYS A 250 -1.33 -15.87 9.83
N SER A 251 -1.74 -14.61 9.91
CA SER A 251 -3.10 -14.21 9.53
C SER A 251 -3.40 -14.45 8.05
N HIS A 252 -2.38 -14.43 7.18
CA HIS A 252 -2.53 -14.81 5.77
C HIS A 252 -2.79 -16.31 5.61
N LEU A 253 -2.10 -17.15 6.38
CA LEU A 253 -2.37 -18.60 6.42
C LEU A 253 -3.80 -18.87 6.90
N LEU A 254 -4.21 -18.30 8.03
CA LEU A 254 -5.55 -18.45 8.60
C LEU A 254 -6.68 -17.95 7.65
N LYS A 255 -6.36 -16.99 6.77
CA LYS A 255 -7.28 -16.48 5.75
C LYS A 255 -7.47 -17.38 4.55
N ASN A 256 -6.46 -18.19 4.23
CA ASN A 256 -6.44 -19.03 3.04
C ASN A 256 -6.52 -20.53 3.37
N ILE A 257 -7.01 -20.88 4.56
CA ILE A 257 -7.34 -22.26 4.90
C ILE A 257 -8.46 -22.74 3.98
N THR A 258 -8.24 -23.89 3.35
CA THR A 258 -9.22 -24.56 2.49
C THR A 258 -9.65 -25.84 3.18
N THR A 259 -10.89 -25.88 3.64
CA THR A 259 -11.44 -27.00 4.41
C THR A 259 -12.87 -27.29 3.95
N ASP A 260 -13.23 -28.57 3.95
CA ASP A 260 -14.60 -29.03 3.69
C ASP A 260 -15.52 -28.79 4.90
N LYS A 261 -14.95 -28.43 6.06
CA LYS A 261 -15.67 -28.10 7.28
C LYS A 261 -16.20 -26.68 7.24
N LYS A 262 -17.30 -26.44 7.97
CA LYS A 262 -17.83 -25.09 8.15
C LYS A 262 -16.89 -24.27 9.04
N VAL A 263 -16.53 -23.07 8.60
CA VAL A 263 -15.57 -22.22 9.29
C VAL A 263 -16.29 -21.17 10.14
N LEU A 264 -15.97 -21.14 11.43
CA LEU A 264 -16.34 -20.07 12.35
C LEU A 264 -15.07 -19.30 12.72
N ARG A 265 -15.14 -17.96 12.70
CA ARG A 265 -14.04 -17.10 13.13
C ARG A 265 -14.34 -16.45 14.47
N LEU A 266 -13.31 -16.40 15.29
CA LEU A 266 -13.31 -15.70 16.57
C LEU A 266 -12.35 -14.51 16.45
N ASP A 267 -12.92 -13.35 16.13
CA ASP A 267 -12.17 -12.13 15.82
C ASP A 267 -11.54 -11.47 17.07
N ASP A 268 -12.14 -11.67 18.25
CA ASP A 268 -11.74 -11.02 19.49
C ASP A 268 -11.72 -12.00 20.68
N THR A 269 -10.52 -12.28 21.20
CA THR A 269 -10.28 -13.11 22.39
C THR A 269 -10.37 -12.34 23.71
N ASP A 270 -10.30 -11.01 23.66
CA ASP A 270 -10.40 -10.13 24.83
C ASP A 270 -11.88 -9.97 25.24
N ASN A 271 -12.79 -9.89 24.27
CA ASN A 271 -14.24 -9.88 24.50
C ASN A 271 -14.92 -11.18 24.03
N ILE A 272 -14.50 -12.30 24.63
CA ILE A 272 -14.97 -13.65 24.27
C ILE A 272 -16.51 -13.80 24.32
N LYS A 273 -17.19 -13.10 25.24
CA LYS A 273 -18.65 -13.17 25.38
C LYS A 273 -19.37 -12.70 24.12
N LYS A 274 -18.90 -11.58 23.54
CA LYS A 274 -19.48 -11.02 22.32
C LYS A 274 -19.26 -11.97 21.13
N SER A 275 -18.07 -12.54 21.01
CA SER A 275 -17.73 -13.48 19.95
C SER A 275 -18.56 -14.76 20.03
N LEU A 276 -18.74 -15.33 21.23
CA LEU A 276 -19.60 -16.50 21.44
C LEU A 276 -21.07 -16.20 21.15
N ALA A 277 -21.56 -15.02 21.54
CA ALA A 277 -22.91 -14.56 21.21
C ALA A 277 -23.13 -14.49 19.69
N GLN A 278 -22.16 -13.97 18.94
CA GLN A 278 -22.24 -13.90 17.48
C GLN A 278 -22.23 -15.29 16.82
N ILE A 279 -21.38 -16.20 17.30
CA ILE A 279 -21.36 -17.60 16.84
C ILE A 279 -22.73 -18.25 17.07
N LEU A 280 -23.29 -18.07 18.26
CA LEU A 280 -24.59 -18.65 18.62
C LEU A 280 -25.73 -18.07 17.76
N LEU A 281 -25.72 -16.76 17.47
CA LEU A 281 -26.68 -16.14 16.55
C LEU A 281 -26.53 -16.62 15.11
N TYR A 282 -25.29 -16.87 14.66
CA TYR A 282 -25.03 -17.47 13.36
C TYR A 282 -25.59 -18.90 13.28
N LEU A 283 -25.29 -19.72 14.29
CA LEU A 283 -25.82 -21.08 14.41
C LEU A 283 -27.35 -21.10 14.51
N PHE A 284 -27.95 -20.10 15.15
CA PHE A 284 -29.41 -19.94 15.23
C PHE A 284 -30.06 -19.79 13.86
N LYS A 285 -29.45 -19.00 12.96
CA LYS A 285 -29.94 -18.84 11.59
C LYS A 285 -29.78 -20.11 10.74
N GLU A 286 -28.74 -20.89 11.01
CA GLU A 286 -28.39 -22.07 10.20
C GLU A 286 -29.13 -23.34 10.65
N LYS A 287 -29.35 -23.51 11.96
CA LYS A 287 -29.92 -24.71 12.59
C LYS A 287 -31.17 -24.40 13.42
N GLU A 288 -32.09 -23.64 12.82
CA GLU A 288 -33.31 -23.14 13.44
C GLU A 288 -34.13 -24.27 14.11
N THR A 289 -34.14 -25.49 13.54
CA THR A 289 -34.85 -26.66 14.09
C THR A 289 -34.23 -27.26 15.37
N VAL A 290 -32.90 -27.28 15.50
CA VAL A 290 -32.19 -27.85 16.67
C VAL A 290 -32.20 -26.87 17.84
N LEU A 291 -32.02 -25.59 17.54
CA LEU A 291 -32.04 -24.53 18.55
C LEU A 291 -33.47 -24.15 18.97
N ALA A 292 -34.48 -24.34 18.10
CA ALA A 292 -35.88 -24.27 18.50
C ALA A 292 -36.25 -25.35 19.53
N MET A 293 -35.58 -26.52 19.59
CA MET A 293 -35.81 -27.48 20.69
C MET A 293 -35.29 -26.96 22.04
N LEU A 294 -34.26 -26.12 22.05
CA LEU A 294 -33.64 -25.55 23.26
C LEU A 294 -34.27 -24.20 23.70
N TRP A 295 -34.80 -23.41 22.76
CA TRP A 295 -35.41 -22.09 23.00
C TRP A 295 -36.77 -21.92 22.31
N LYS A 296 -37.62 -22.94 22.46
CA LYS A 296 -38.91 -23.11 21.79
C LYS A 296 -39.89 -21.93 21.92
N ASP A 297 -39.67 -21.03 22.89
CA ASP A 297 -40.61 -19.98 23.28
C ASP A 297 -40.09 -18.53 23.13
N PHE A 298 -38.93 -18.29 22.48
CA PHE A 298 -38.32 -16.96 22.42
C PHE A 298 -38.22 -16.40 20.99
N THR A 299 -38.55 -15.12 20.82
CA THR A 299 -38.29 -14.36 19.59
C THR A 299 -36.79 -14.06 19.43
N THR A 300 -36.31 -13.79 18.21
CA THR A 300 -34.89 -13.45 17.93
C THR A 300 -34.37 -12.27 18.76
N ASP A 301 -35.22 -11.30 19.11
CA ASP A 301 -34.85 -10.16 19.97
C ASP A 301 -34.77 -10.53 21.46
N GLU A 302 -35.58 -11.48 21.92
CA GLU A 302 -35.50 -12.01 23.30
C GLU A 302 -34.29 -12.91 23.49
N ILE A 303 -33.95 -13.71 22.47
CA ILE A 303 -32.73 -14.52 22.43
C ILE A 303 -31.50 -13.63 22.56
N ASN A 304 -31.44 -12.53 21.80
CA ASN A 304 -30.36 -11.54 21.92
C ASN A 304 -30.24 -10.96 23.35
N LYS A 305 -31.35 -10.57 23.97
CA LYS A 305 -31.36 -10.05 25.35
C LYS A 305 -30.93 -11.12 26.37
N LYS A 306 -31.30 -12.38 26.16
CA LYS A 306 -30.94 -13.49 27.03
C LYS A 306 -29.45 -13.83 26.92
N ILE A 307 -28.91 -13.94 25.70
CA ILE A 307 -27.49 -14.16 25.43
C ILE A 307 -26.62 -13.09 26.11
N GLN A 308 -27.06 -11.83 26.10
CA GLN A 308 -26.35 -10.74 26.78
C GLN A 308 -26.37 -10.87 28.31
N ARG A 309 -27.39 -11.49 28.90
CA ARG A 309 -27.51 -11.70 30.35
C ARG A 309 -26.83 -12.98 30.84
N GLU A 310 -26.55 -13.92 29.94
CA GLU A 310 -25.96 -15.21 30.29
C GLU A 310 -24.46 -15.15 30.61
N ASN A 311 -24.01 -16.18 31.33
CA ASN A 311 -22.62 -16.39 31.64
C ASN A 311 -21.89 -17.02 30.45
N VAL A 312 -20.62 -16.67 30.25
CA VAL A 312 -19.75 -17.16 29.18
C VAL A 312 -19.70 -18.68 29.12
N ILE A 313 -19.64 -19.35 30.27
CA ILE A 313 -19.56 -20.82 30.34
C ILE A 313 -20.86 -21.45 29.83
N HIS A 314 -22.02 -20.93 30.22
CA HIS A 314 -23.31 -21.46 29.80
C HIS A 314 -23.56 -21.23 28.29
N LEU A 315 -23.10 -20.09 27.76
CA LEU A 315 -23.08 -19.85 26.32
C LEU A 315 -22.24 -20.90 25.57
N CYS A 316 -21.07 -21.27 26.11
CA CYS A 316 -20.24 -22.33 25.52
C CYS A 316 -20.95 -23.68 25.53
N ASP A 317 -21.54 -24.05 26.67
CA ASP A 317 -22.24 -25.34 26.82
C ASP A 317 -23.42 -25.42 25.84
N THR A 318 -24.10 -24.29 25.61
CA THR A 318 -25.19 -24.24 24.63
C THR A 318 -24.70 -24.35 23.18
N ILE A 319 -23.57 -23.72 22.84
CA ILE A 319 -22.93 -23.88 21.53
C ILE A 319 -22.57 -25.36 21.31
N ILE A 320 -21.97 -26.01 22.30
CA ILE A 320 -21.57 -27.42 22.24
C ILE A 320 -22.80 -28.32 22.02
N ALA A 321 -23.90 -28.07 22.74
CA ALA A 321 -25.14 -28.84 22.58
C ALA A 321 -25.80 -28.65 21.20
N SER A 322 -25.56 -27.50 20.54
CA SER A 322 -26.17 -27.16 19.25
C SER A 322 -25.44 -27.73 18.02
N VAL A 323 -24.24 -28.29 18.19
CA VAL A 323 -23.33 -28.66 17.10
C VAL A 323 -22.82 -30.10 17.24
N PRO A 324 -22.90 -30.94 16.18
CA PRO A 324 -22.24 -32.23 16.11
C PRO A 324 -20.71 -32.13 16.25
N ALA A 325 -20.09 -33.14 16.87
CA ALA A 325 -18.65 -33.18 17.07
C ALA A 325 -17.88 -33.08 15.75
N PHE A 326 -16.90 -32.17 15.71
CA PHE A 326 -15.96 -31.92 14.63
C PHE A 326 -16.54 -31.53 13.26
N GLU A 327 -17.82 -31.12 13.18
CA GLU A 327 -18.41 -30.57 11.94
C GLU A 327 -17.83 -29.19 11.59
N TYR A 328 -17.49 -28.40 12.61
CA TYR A 328 -17.03 -27.02 12.44
C TYR A 328 -15.54 -26.86 12.78
N CYS A 329 -14.88 -25.97 12.04
CA CYS A 329 -13.53 -25.49 12.31
C CYS A 329 -13.60 -24.09 12.92
N LEU A 330 -13.01 -23.91 14.10
CA LEU A 330 -12.93 -22.62 14.79
C LEU A 330 -11.55 -22.00 14.54
N ILE A 331 -11.53 -20.88 13.81
CA ILE A 331 -10.31 -20.12 13.55
C ILE A 331 -10.20 -18.98 14.57
N ILE A 332 -9.06 -18.91 15.26
CA ILE A 332 -8.74 -17.85 16.23
C ILE A 332 -7.50 -17.11 15.75
N ASP A 333 -7.60 -15.80 15.53
CA ASP A 333 -6.52 -15.04 14.91
C ASP A 333 -5.26 -14.91 15.79
N ASP A 334 -5.42 -14.72 17.10
CA ASP A 334 -4.32 -14.65 18.06
C ASP A 334 -4.72 -15.19 19.45
N ILE A 335 -3.89 -16.06 20.04
CA ILE A 335 -4.03 -16.54 21.43
C ILE A 335 -2.83 -16.22 22.32
N SER A 336 -1.97 -15.28 21.90
CA SER A 336 -0.75 -14.91 22.64
C SER A 336 -1.04 -14.35 24.05
N SER A 337 -2.15 -13.62 24.20
CA SER A 337 -2.55 -12.96 25.45
C SER A 337 -3.98 -13.32 25.84
N ILE A 338 -4.24 -14.59 26.15
CA ILE A 338 -5.57 -15.05 26.59
C ILE A 338 -5.80 -14.83 28.09
N THR A 339 -7.02 -14.42 28.43
CA THR A 339 -7.50 -14.37 29.82
C THR A 339 -7.76 -15.78 30.37
N PRO A 340 -7.75 -15.99 31.70
CA PRO A 340 -8.07 -17.29 32.30
C PRO A 340 -9.48 -17.81 31.92
N THR A 341 -10.43 -16.90 31.71
CA THR A 341 -11.77 -17.22 31.22
C THR A 341 -11.73 -17.73 29.78
N THR A 342 -11.02 -17.05 28.88
CA THR A 342 -10.87 -17.50 27.48
C THR A 342 -10.17 -18.87 27.41
N LYS A 343 -9.19 -19.13 28.29
CA LYS A 343 -8.54 -20.43 28.41
C LYS A 343 -9.55 -21.56 28.71
N LYS A 344 -10.41 -21.37 29.71
CA LYS A 344 -11.47 -22.34 30.07
C LYS A 344 -12.46 -22.57 28.93
N VAL A 345 -12.80 -21.52 28.17
CA VAL A 345 -13.69 -21.60 27.02
C VAL A 345 -13.08 -22.47 25.92
N ILE A 346 -11.86 -22.15 25.49
CA ILE A 346 -11.18 -22.91 24.44
C ILE A 346 -10.96 -24.37 24.89
N GLU A 347 -10.67 -24.59 26.17
CA GLU A 347 -10.48 -25.93 26.73
C GLU A 347 -11.75 -26.79 26.64
N ARG A 348 -12.94 -26.19 26.76
CA ARG A 348 -14.21 -26.89 26.56
C ARG A 348 -14.56 -27.09 25.08
N LEU A 349 -14.24 -26.12 24.22
CA LEU A 349 -14.57 -26.18 22.80
C LEU A 349 -13.68 -27.15 22.00
N LYS A 350 -12.47 -27.44 22.48
CA LYS A 350 -11.45 -28.23 21.75
C LYS A 350 -11.87 -29.67 21.42
N ASP A 351 -12.84 -30.21 22.17
CA ASP A 351 -13.32 -31.60 22.02
C ASP A 351 -14.53 -31.67 21.05
N THR A 352 -15.16 -30.53 20.76
CA THR A 352 -16.30 -30.41 19.83
C THR A 352 -15.91 -29.76 18.51
N PHE A 353 -14.98 -28.81 18.52
CA PHE A 353 -14.52 -28.07 17.34
C PHE A 353 -13.09 -28.44 17.02
N VAL A 354 -12.75 -28.44 15.73
CA VAL A 354 -11.34 -28.39 15.34
C VAL A 354 -10.87 -26.96 15.44
N ILE A 355 -9.88 -26.70 16.29
CA ILE A 355 -9.39 -25.35 16.56
C ILE A 355 -8.09 -25.11 15.79
N VAL A 356 -8.05 -24.02 15.03
CA VAL A 356 -6.83 -23.51 14.39
C VAL A 356 -6.57 -22.11 14.91
N ALA A 357 -5.50 -21.94 15.67
CA ALA A 357 -5.20 -20.68 16.34
C ALA A 357 -3.83 -20.13 15.97
N GLY A 358 -3.74 -18.82 15.75
CA GLY A 358 -2.48 -18.10 15.62
C GLY A 358 -1.87 -17.76 16.99
N ALA A 359 -0.55 -17.77 17.11
CA ALA A 359 0.16 -17.26 18.27
C ALA A 359 1.51 -16.65 17.87
N ARG A 360 1.94 -15.60 18.59
CA ARG A 360 3.30 -15.07 18.47
C ARG A 360 4.30 -15.98 19.17
N GLU A 361 4.03 -16.28 20.43
CA GLU A 361 4.83 -17.11 21.31
C GLU A 361 3.92 -17.79 22.35
N ILE A 362 4.36 -18.93 22.89
CA ILE A 362 3.64 -19.62 23.96
C ILE A 362 4.37 -19.35 25.27
N LYS A 363 3.73 -18.65 26.21
CA LYS A 363 4.24 -18.50 27.58
C LYS A 363 4.25 -19.86 28.28
N ALA A 364 5.28 -20.14 29.09
CA ALA A 364 5.44 -21.40 29.83
C ALA A 364 4.22 -21.77 30.72
N VAL A 365 3.45 -20.77 31.16
CA VAL A 365 2.22 -20.96 31.96
C VAL A 365 1.06 -21.59 31.16
N ASN A 366 1.10 -21.48 29.83
CA ASN A 366 0.04 -21.96 28.94
C ASN A 366 0.35 -23.32 28.29
N THR A 367 1.53 -23.88 28.51
CA THR A 367 2.00 -25.11 27.85
C THR A 367 1.10 -26.31 28.15
N SER A 368 0.58 -26.43 29.38
CA SER A 368 -0.31 -27.52 29.79
C SER A 368 -1.70 -27.47 29.15
N PHE A 369 -2.14 -26.33 28.63
CA PHE A 369 -3.43 -26.18 27.96
C PHE A 369 -3.35 -26.49 26.46
N ILE A 370 -2.18 -26.23 25.86
CA ILE A 370 -1.91 -26.37 24.42
C ILE A 370 -1.24 -27.73 24.12
N TRP A 371 -1.17 -28.65 25.09
CA TRP A 371 -0.47 -29.94 24.92
C TRP A 371 -1.07 -30.80 23.80
N ASN A 372 -2.38 -30.67 23.56
CA ASN A 372 -3.13 -31.37 22.50
C ASN A 372 -3.09 -30.67 21.13
N PHE A 373 -2.35 -29.57 21.01
CA PHE A 373 -2.28 -28.83 19.75
C PHE A 373 -0.99 -29.19 19.03
N GLU A 374 -1.13 -29.59 17.77
CA GLU A 374 0.02 -29.70 16.87
C GLU A 374 0.56 -28.31 16.55
N LYS A 375 1.87 -28.14 16.70
CA LYS A 375 2.52 -26.84 16.53
C LYS A 375 3.13 -26.75 15.14
N ILE A 376 2.70 -25.75 14.38
CA ILE A 376 3.27 -25.40 13.08
C ILE A 376 4.02 -24.08 13.24
N GLU A 377 5.34 -24.13 13.11
CA GLU A 377 6.20 -22.95 13.23
C GLU A 377 6.35 -22.25 11.86
N VAL A 378 5.92 -20.99 11.80
CA VAL A 378 5.95 -20.13 10.63
C VAL A 378 7.15 -19.19 10.74
N LYS A 379 8.25 -19.62 10.12
CA LYS A 379 9.48 -18.83 9.98
C LYS A 379 9.33 -17.75 8.92
N ASN A 380 10.24 -16.78 8.87
CA ASN A 380 10.30 -15.83 7.76
C ASN A 380 10.51 -16.58 6.42
N LEU A 381 10.14 -15.94 5.32
CA LEU A 381 10.32 -16.53 3.99
C LEU A 381 11.82 -16.72 3.71
N ALA A 382 12.17 -17.88 3.15
CA ALA A 382 13.50 -18.09 2.62
C ALA A 382 13.74 -17.14 1.43
N ARG A 383 15.02 -16.92 1.09
CA ARG A 383 15.42 -15.90 0.12
C ARG A 383 14.66 -16.03 -1.20
N ARG A 384 14.49 -17.26 -1.71
CA ARG A 384 13.79 -17.51 -2.98
C ARG A 384 12.34 -17.03 -2.93
N GLU A 385 11.60 -17.45 -1.91
CA GLU A 385 10.18 -17.12 -1.72
C GLU A 385 10.00 -15.63 -1.40
N ALA A 386 10.93 -15.04 -0.64
CA ALA A 386 10.96 -13.61 -0.39
C ALA A 386 11.17 -12.82 -1.70
N MET A 387 12.09 -13.26 -2.57
CA MET A 387 12.28 -12.63 -3.88
C MET A 387 11.04 -12.75 -4.77
N MET A 388 10.35 -13.89 -4.76
CA MET A 388 9.08 -14.04 -5.46
C MET A 388 8.02 -13.07 -4.95
N LEU A 389 7.89 -12.94 -3.62
CA LEU A 389 6.98 -11.99 -2.98
C LEU A 389 7.32 -10.55 -3.35
N ILE A 390 8.61 -10.18 -3.27
CA ILE A 390 9.11 -8.85 -3.64
C ILE A 390 8.79 -8.57 -5.11
N ASN A 391 9.12 -9.49 -6.01
CA ASN A 391 8.86 -9.33 -7.45
C ASN A 391 7.40 -9.09 -7.76
N GLN A 392 6.52 -9.82 -7.09
CA GLN A 392 5.09 -9.69 -7.35
C GLN A 392 4.52 -8.41 -6.74
N LEU A 393 4.93 -8.03 -5.52
CA LEU A 393 4.53 -6.76 -4.89
C LEU A 393 5.10 -5.52 -5.59
N ALA A 394 6.30 -5.66 -6.18
CA ALA A 394 7.03 -4.61 -6.88
C ALA A 394 6.86 -4.65 -8.41
N ASN A 395 5.98 -5.50 -8.96
CA ASN A 395 5.75 -5.61 -10.40
C ASN A 395 5.43 -4.26 -11.07
N ASN A 396 4.87 -3.34 -10.29
CA ASN A 396 4.43 -2.04 -10.75
C ASN A 396 5.39 -0.90 -10.34
N LEU A 397 6.57 -1.26 -9.83
CA LEU A 397 7.68 -0.34 -9.55
C LEU A 397 8.76 -0.48 -10.64
N GLU A 398 9.13 0.62 -11.27
CA GLU A 398 10.27 0.73 -12.18
C GLU A 398 11.53 1.15 -11.40
N VAL A 399 12.44 0.20 -11.20
CA VAL A 399 13.64 0.43 -10.40
C VAL A 399 14.86 0.52 -11.30
N GLN A 400 15.73 1.50 -11.05
CA GLN A 400 16.96 1.69 -11.82
C GLN A 400 17.90 0.47 -11.72
N ASP A 401 18.05 -0.09 -10.51
CA ASP A 401 18.82 -1.29 -10.23
C ASP A 401 17.96 -2.28 -9.46
N ARG A 402 17.40 -3.26 -10.17
CA ARG A 402 16.52 -4.28 -9.58
C ARG A 402 17.24 -5.23 -8.63
N GLU A 403 18.50 -5.53 -8.89
CA GLU A 403 19.25 -6.47 -8.06
C GLU A 403 19.58 -5.84 -6.70
N MET A 404 20.07 -4.59 -6.70
CA MET A 404 20.28 -3.84 -5.47
C MET A 404 18.96 -3.69 -4.70
N PHE A 405 17.87 -3.37 -5.39
CA PHE A 405 16.55 -3.22 -4.77
C PHE A 405 16.14 -4.50 -4.06
N TRP A 406 16.12 -5.63 -4.76
CA TRP A 406 15.76 -6.93 -4.18
C TRP A 406 16.61 -7.30 -2.98
N ASN A 407 17.93 -7.15 -3.10
CA ASN A 407 18.87 -7.46 -2.02
C ASN A 407 18.64 -6.53 -0.82
N HIS A 408 18.50 -5.22 -1.05
CA HIS A 408 18.22 -4.27 0.03
C HIS A 408 16.91 -4.56 0.75
N ILE A 409 15.83 -4.88 0.03
CA ILE A 409 14.56 -5.26 0.69
C ILE A 409 14.75 -6.53 1.52
N PHE A 410 15.39 -7.54 0.96
CA PHE A 410 15.61 -8.79 1.67
C PHE A 410 16.50 -8.60 2.92
N ASP A 411 17.60 -7.86 2.80
CA ASP A 411 18.55 -7.62 3.88
C ASP A 411 17.90 -6.81 5.02
N GLN A 412 17.05 -5.84 4.69
CA GLN A 412 16.32 -5.04 5.68
C GLN A 412 15.20 -5.81 6.39
N THR A 413 14.61 -6.82 5.74
CA THR A 413 13.40 -7.51 6.24
C THR A 413 13.65 -8.92 6.71
N VAL A 414 14.79 -9.50 6.33
CA VAL A 414 15.17 -10.91 6.57
C VAL A 414 14.03 -11.85 6.19
N GLY A 415 13.37 -11.57 5.06
CA GLY A 415 12.26 -12.38 4.54
C GLY A 415 10.93 -12.25 5.29
N ASN A 416 10.76 -11.26 6.18
CA ASN A 416 9.49 -11.03 6.88
C ASN A 416 8.44 -10.44 5.90
N PRO A 417 7.33 -11.15 5.60
CA PRO A 417 6.35 -10.69 4.62
C PRO A 417 5.72 -9.32 4.92
N ARG A 418 5.38 -9.05 6.18
CA ARG A 418 4.81 -7.75 6.57
C ARG A 418 5.81 -6.62 6.35
N ALA A 419 7.06 -6.83 6.75
CA ALA A 419 8.11 -5.84 6.58
C ALA A 419 8.41 -5.60 5.08
N ILE A 420 8.39 -6.65 4.26
CA ILE A 420 8.51 -6.54 2.79
C ILE A 420 7.38 -5.68 2.23
N THR A 421 6.12 -5.99 2.56
CA THR A 421 4.97 -5.22 2.09
C THR A 421 5.04 -3.76 2.55
N GLU A 422 5.42 -3.52 3.80
CA GLU A 422 5.55 -2.16 4.33
C GLU A 422 6.64 -1.37 3.61
N LEU A 423 7.81 -1.97 3.40
CA LEU A 423 8.93 -1.33 2.71
C LEU A 423 8.58 -1.05 1.23
N ILE A 424 7.93 -2.00 0.54
CA ILE A 424 7.45 -1.79 -0.83
C ILE A 424 6.38 -0.70 -0.90
N ASN A 425 5.47 -0.63 0.07
CA ASN A 425 4.48 0.44 0.16
C ASN A 425 5.12 1.81 0.44
N ARG A 426 6.24 1.87 1.14
CA ARG A 426 7.04 3.11 1.27
C ARG A 426 7.64 3.48 -0.09
N TYR A 427 8.24 2.53 -0.80
CA TYR A 427 8.78 2.78 -2.15
C TYR A 427 7.72 3.19 -3.17
N ARG A 428 6.48 2.70 -3.07
CA ARG A 428 5.35 3.14 -3.93
C ARG A 428 4.98 4.61 -3.76
N LYS A 429 5.31 5.21 -2.61
CA LYS A 429 5.09 6.64 -2.37
C LYS A 429 6.17 7.50 -3.02
N GLU A 430 7.32 6.90 -3.33
CA GLU A 430 8.40 7.61 -3.98
C GLU A 430 8.15 7.68 -5.49
N PRO A 431 8.19 8.89 -6.08
CA PRO A 431 8.02 9.04 -7.51
C PRO A 431 9.16 8.36 -8.28
N PHE A 432 10.38 8.32 -7.72
CA PHE A 432 11.58 7.78 -8.36
C PHE A 432 12.33 6.82 -7.43
N LEU A 433 12.81 5.70 -7.96
CA LEU A 433 13.64 4.75 -7.22
C LEU A 433 15.05 4.69 -7.82
N ASP A 434 15.87 5.67 -7.44
CA ASP A 434 17.30 5.67 -7.72
C ASP A 434 18.09 4.92 -6.63
N THR A 435 19.37 4.68 -6.90
CA THR A 435 20.27 3.97 -5.98
C THR A 435 20.37 4.65 -4.59
N GLN A 436 20.20 5.97 -4.51
CA GLN A 436 20.29 6.72 -3.26
C GLN A 436 19.00 6.57 -2.45
N THR A 437 17.84 6.76 -3.09
CA THR A 437 16.51 6.59 -2.48
C THR A 437 16.34 5.19 -1.90
N ILE A 438 16.82 4.15 -2.61
CA ILE A 438 16.79 2.78 -2.11
C ILE A 438 17.59 2.66 -0.80
N ARG A 439 18.78 3.26 -0.72
CA ARG A 439 19.64 3.16 0.49
C ARG A 439 19.10 3.94 1.69
N GLU A 440 18.40 5.04 1.44
CA GLU A 440 17.82 5.91 2.47
C GLU A 440 16.58 5.29 3.13
N ILE A 441 15.74 4.60 2.37
CA ILE A 441 14.52 3.97 2.89
C ILE A 441 14.89 2.66 3.61
N ARG A 442 14.80 2.68 4.93
CA ARG A 442 15.09 1.54 5.81
C ARG A 442 13.87 1.09 6.61
N HIS A 443 13.86 -0.19 6.98
CA HIS A 443 12.84 -0.76 7.85
C HIS A 443 13.38 -0.87 9.28
N SER A 444 12.98 0.07 10.15
CA SER A 444 13.45 0.12 11.54
C SER A 444 12.96 -1.04 12.42
N GLY A 445 11.91 -1.76 12.02
CA GLY A 445 11.29 -2.80 12.85
C GLY A 445 11.81 -4.23 12.67
N ALA A 446 12.78 -4.48 11.79
CA ALA A 446 13.20 -5.84 11.43
C ALA A 446 14.69 -6.12 11.68
N LEU A 447 15.43 -5.15 12.22
CA LEU A 447 16.81 -5.35 12.61
C LEU A 447 16.86 -6.11 13.94
N PRO A 448 17.77 -7.10 14.08
CA PRO A 448 17.95 -7.80 15.35
C PRO A 448 18.37 -6.80 16.44
N GLU A 449 17.54 -6.65 17.47
CA GLU A 449 17.86 -5.88 18.66
C GLU A 449 18.89 -6.66 19.49
N ILE A 450 20.04 -6.05 19.82
CA ILE A 450 21.00 -6.64 20.75
C ILE A 450 20.68 -6.13 22.15
N ASP A 451 20.39 -7.05 23.07
CA ASP A 451 20.21 -6.71 24.48
C ASP A 451 21.57 -6.45 25.15
N MET A 452 21.92 -5.17 25.28
CA MET A 452 23.16 -4.72 25.93
C MET A 452 23.05 -4.70 27.47
N THR A 453 21.89 -5.06 28.03
CA THR A 453 21.62 -4.93 29.47
C THR A 453 22.64 -5.72 30.30
N TRP A 454 22.99 -6.93 29.88
CA TRP A 454 23.96 -7.76 30.61
C TRP A 454 25.36 -7.14 30.63
N ILE A 455 25.80 -6.52 29.52
CA ILE A 455 27.11 -5.85 29.42
C ILE A 455 27.17 -4.66 30.38
N VAL A 456 26.10 -3.87 30.46
CA VAL A 456 26.00 -2.71 31.34
C VAL A 456 25.94 -3.13 32.82
N ILE A 457 25.20 -4.20 33.15
CA ILE A 457 25.15 -4.72 34.53
C ILE A 457 26.52 -5.25 34.96
N VAL A 458 27.21 -6.02 34.10
CA VAL A 458 28.54 -6.57 34.42
C VAL A 458 29.57 -5.44 34.57
N SER A 459 29.56 -4.43 33.70
CA SER A 459 30.50 -3.31 33.79
C SER A 459 30.29 -2.45 35.04
N LEU A 460 29.03 -2.14 35.39
CA LEU A 460 28.71 -1.44 36.64
C LEU A 460 29.01 -2.29 37.88
N GLY A 461 28.82 -3.60 37.82
CA GLY A 461 29.20 -4.53 38.88
C GLY A 461 30.72 -4.53 39.13
N LEU A 462 31.52 -4.60 38.06
CA LEU A 462 32.97 -4.48 38.11
C LEU A 462 33.40 -3.13 38.69
N LEU A 463 32.82 -2.02 38.23
CA LEU A 463 33.11 -0.70 38.79
C LEU A 463 32.71 -0.58 40.26
N THR A 464 31.62 -1.24 40.68
CA THR A 464 31.21 -1.27 42.09
C THR A 464 32.23 -2.02 42.96
N SER A 465 32.91 -3.04 42.41
CA SER A 465 33.97 -3.76 43.13
C SER A 465 35.16 -2.86 43.52
N LEU A 466 35.42 -1.80 42.75
CA LEU A 466 36.45 -0.80 43.06
C LEU A 466 36.21 -0.10 44.40
N ARG A 467 34.96 0.00 44.85
CA ARG A 467 34.62 0.55 46.17
C ARG A 467 35.12 -0.32 47.32
N PHE A 468 35.22 -1.64 47.11
CA PHE A 468 35.73 -2.56 48.12
C PHE A 468 37.26 -2.61 48.09
N LEU A 469 37.84 -2.63 46.90
CA LEU A 469 39.30 -2.52 46.68
C LEU A 469 39.88 -1.21 47.23
N SER A 470 39.13 -0.10 47.16
CA SER A 470 39.59 1.17 47.71
C SER A 470 39.84 1.14 49.22
N ARG A 471 39.27 0.19 49.96
CA ARG A 471 39.53 0.04 51.40
C ARG A 471 40.92 -0.55 51.68
N GLU A 472 41.44 -1.36 50.77
CA GLU A 472 42.77 -1.96 50.89
C GLU A 472 43.86 -1.05 50.31
N MET A 473 43.53 -0.30 49.25
CA MET A 473 44.47 0.59 48.55
C MET A 473 44.52 2.02 49.10
N ASP A 474 43.65 2.36 50.07
CA ASP A 474 43.48 3.70 50.67
C ASP A 474 43.33 4.85 49.65
N GLU A 475 42.73 4.55 48.49
CA GLU A 475 42.58 5.48 47.38
C GLU A 475 41.14 6.06 47.31
N PRO A 476 40.93 7.35 47.67
CA PRO A 476 39.59 7.94 47.72
C PRO A 476 38.92 8.03 46.35
N ALA A 477 39.69 8.13 45.27
CA ALA A 477 39.16 8.19 43.90
C ALA A 477 38.41 6.91 43.51
N LEU A 478 38.96 5.73 43.87
CA LEU A 478 38.33 4.43 43.60
C LEU A 478 37.03 4.25 44.38
N ARG A 479 37.00 4.75 45.62
CA ARG A 479 35.79 4.73 46.47
C ARG A 479 34.67 5.58 45.87
N PHE A 480 35.01 6.73 45.30
CA PHE A 480 34.06 7.63 44.65
C PHE A 480 33.47 7.01 43.38
N ILE A 481 34.33 6.50 42.49
CA ILE A 481 33.93 5.84 41.24
C ILE A 481 33.02 4.64 41.52
N GLY A 482 33.40 3.77 42.46
CA GLY A 482 32.59 2.60 42.79
C GLY A 482 31.27 2.94 43.49
N SER A 483 31.20 4.07 44.22
CA SER A 483 29.95 4.56 44.82
C SER A 483 28.97 5.09 43.76
N ILE A 484 29.48 5.80 42.75
CA ILE A 484 28.68 6.25 41.59
C ILE A 484 28.15 5.05 40.81
N ALA A 485 29.00 4.06 40.53
CA ALA A 485 28.61 2.85 39.82
C ALA A 485 27.51 2.08 40.57
N MET A 486 27.58 2.02 41.89
CA MET A 486 26.56 1.39 42.73
C MET A 486 25.21 2.11 42.64
N ILE A 487 25.20 3.44 42.66
CA ILE A 487 23.99 4.25 42.51
C ILE A 487 23.37 4.04 41.12
N LEU A 488 24.18 4.03 40.07
CA LEU A 488 23.74 3.75 38.70
C LEU A 488 23.16 2.33 38.56
N LEU A 489 23.75 1.34 39.24
CA LEU A 489 23.24 -0.03 39.27
C LEU A 489 21.84 -0.10 39.92
N PHE A 490 21.57 0.64 40.99
CA PHE A 490 20.24 0.71 41.61
C PHE A 490 19.21 1.43 40.73
N LEU A 491 19.65 2.43 39.96
CA LEU A 491 18.81 3.19 39.03
C LEU A 491 18.65 2.53 37.65
N ILE A 492 19.25 1.36 37.42
CA ILE A 492 19.26 0.74 36.08
C ILE A 492 17.88 0.23 35.66
N ARG A 493 17.03 -0.14 36.62
CA ARG A 493 15.72 -0.77 36.38
C ARG A 493 14.80 0.05 35.45
N PRO A 494 14.59 1.37 35.66
CA PRO A 494 13.87 2.21 34.70
C PRO A 494 14.60 2.44 33.37
N MET A 495 15.95 2.36 33.34
CA MET A 495 16.75 2.56 32.12
C MET A 495 16.81 1.32 31.21
N MET A 496 16.53 0.11 31.73
CA MET A 496 16.59 -1.14 30.95
C MET A 496 15.65 -1.15 29.74
N ALA A 497 14.53 -0.41 29.78
CA ALA A 497 13.63 -0.28 28.64
C ALA A 497 14.26 0.49 27.46
N SER A 498 15.28 1.32 27.72
CA SER A 498 16.00 2.10 26.70
C SER A 498 17.17 1.30 26.10
N PHE A 499 17.86 0.49 26.91
CA PHE A 499 19.01 -0.31 26.46
C PHE A 499 18.65 -1.46 25.51
N LYS A 500 17.38 -1.90 25.50
CA LYS A 500 16.86 -2.87 24.54
C LYS A 500 16.65 -2.33 23.12
N LYS A 501 16.75 -1.00 22.93
CA LYS A 501 16.34 -0.33 21.67
C LYS A 501 17.50 0.20 20.81
N LYS A 502 18.71 -0.34 20.93
CA LYS A 502 19.82 0.09 20.06
C LYS A 502 19.86 -0.77 18.80
N PHE A 503 19.45 -0.14 17.70
CA PHE A 503 19.54 -0.65 16.33
C PHE A 503 20.98 -0.57 15.82
N ILE A 504 21.38 -1.52 14.97
CA ILE A 504 22.58 -1.40 14.10
C ILE A 504 22.23 -0.59 12.86
#